data_AF-A0A815G3R1-F1
#
_entry.id   AF-A0A815G3R1-F1
#
_cell.length_a   1.000
_cell.length_b   1.000
_cell.length_c   1.000
_cell.angle_alpha   90.00
_cell.angle_beta   90.00
_cell.angle_gamma   90.00
#
_symmetry.space_group_name_H-M   'P 1'
#
loop_
_entity.id
_entity.type
_entity.pdbx_description
1 polymer ?
#
loop_
_entity_poly.entity_id
_entity_poly.type
_entity_poly.pdbx_seq_one_letter_code
_entity_poly.pdbx_strand_id
1 'polypeptide(L)'
;MLFKRARDLVSDVYHGLIHGSVRDIAKCSKIVKAIDNNNIDELKILLPQLNHKDVEDYLRQPVDSMKRTPLHFAAWAENTEILEMLLTYVNEPDVEDKTGATPMMFVVGSGNDCLKKMTMLISKHADVNRKDKSGWTLVHAAVKSRRRDLLELLVNKGANIHIVDGDNRSLLHIACDNGDISIVKYLLGKNASLKVQDKNGWTPLHVACGPADDYELVHYLIQHGADPYVYDMNHSTPLDLATQFKAKQVERYLKVLIQMDPDTDIDDLCSESGMTNDTYESDNVFESEPNSKRVSQKSNISFRMVELNPMKQQVVKL
;
A
#
# COMPACT_ATOMS: atom_id res chain seq x y z
N MET A 1 -20.07 10.57 1.21
CA MET A 1 -19.05 11.25 2.04
C MET A 1 -17.85 10.37 2.41
N LEU A 2 -17.75 9.12 1.96
CA LEU A 2 -16.64 8.19 2.25
C LEU A 2 -15.51 8.16 1.20
N PHE A 3 -15.69 8.79 0.03
CA PHE A 3 -14.65 8.88 -1.02
C PHE A 3 -13.74 10.12 -0.91
N LYS A 4 -14.05 11.08 -0.03
CA LYS A 4 -13.18 12.25 0.20
C LYS A 4 -12.00 11.91 1.13
N ARG A 5 -12.23 11.04 2.12
CA ARG A 5 -11.21 10.63 3.11
C ARG A 5 -10.05 9.79 2.57
N ALA A 6 -10.28 8.99 1.52
CA ALA A 6 -9.19 8.23 0.88
C ALA A 6 -8.26 9.14 0.06
N ARG A 7 -8.81 10.21 -0.53
CA ARG A 7 -8.03 11.27 -1.18
C ARG A 7 -7.23 12.06 -0.13
N ASP A 8 -7.82 12.33 1.04
CA ASP A 8 -7.19 13.05 2.16
C ASP A 8 -6.07 12.26 2.87
N LEU A 9 -6.12 10.92 2.93
CA LEU A 9 -5.08 10.08 3.57
C LEU A 9 -3.83 9.88 2.69
N VAL A 10 -3.98 9.89 1.37
CA VAL A 10 -2.87 10.07 0.42
C VAL A 10 -2.44 11.55 0.39
N SER A 11 -3.35 12.45 0.76
CA SER A 11 -3.11 13.89 0.79
C SER A 11 -2.11 14.31 1.86
N ASP A 12 -1.92 13.68 3.01
CA ASP A 12 -0.98 14.24 4.01
C ASP A 12 0.51 14.09 3.62
N VAL A 13 0.88 12.98 2.96
CA VAL A 13 2.24 12.79 2.39
C VAL A 13 2.44 13.69 1.17
N TYR A 14 1.39 13.93 0.38
CA TYR A 14 1.43 14.74 -0.84
C TYR A 14 0.99 16.20 -0.64
N HIS A 15 0.47 16.61 0.53
CA HIS A 15 -0.02 17.97 0.80
C HIS A 15 1.17 18.91 0.90
N GLY A 16 2.31 18.43 1.38
CA GLY A 16 3.59 19.13 1.29
C GLY A 16 4.07 19.36 -0.15
N LEU A 17 3.68 18.47 -1.09
CA LEU A 17 3.99 18.57 -2.53
C LEU A 17 2.95 19.42 -3.29
N ILE A 18 1.70 19.45 -2.85
CA ILE A 18 0.58 20.10 -3.56
C ILE A 18 0.35 21.56 -3.13
N HIS A 19 0.75 21.96 -1.90
CA HIS A 19 0.51 23.32 -1.39
C HIS A 19 1.48 24.40 -1.85
N GLY A 20 2.37 24.09 -2.80
CA GLY A 20 3.09 25.10 -3.59
C GLY A 20 2.15 25.86 -4.53
N SER A 21 1.28 26.69 -3.96
CA SER A 21 0.64 27.88 -4.54
C SER A 21 0.05 27.75 -5.96
N VAL A 22 -1.28 27.63 -6.01
CA VAL A 22 -2.16 27.92 -7.15
C VAL A 22 -1.89 29.31 -7.80
N ARG A 23 -1.04 30.16 -7.19
CA ARG A 23 -0.68 31.49 -7.70
C ARG A 23 0.61 31.55 -8.53
N ASP A 24 1.43 30.51 -8.58
CA ASP A 24 2.67 30.50 -9.40
C ASP A 24 2.42 30.13 -10.88
N ILE A 25 1.18 29.76 -11.23
CA ILE A 25 0.73 29.29 -12.56
C ILE A 25 0.86 30.37 -13.66
N ALA A 26 1.06 31.64 -13.29
CA ALA A 26 1.19 32.75 -14.24
C ALA A 26 2.46 32.68 -15.11
N LYS A 27 3.48 31.89 -14.72
CA LYS A 27 4.68 31.61 -15.52
C LYS A 27 4.61 30.34 -16.36
N CYS A 28 3.58 29.51 -16.19
CA CYS A 28 3.47 28.23 -16.88
C CYS A 28 3.11 28.43 -18.36
N SER A 29 3.99 27.93 -19.25
CA SER A 29 3.77 27.88 -20.69
C SER A 29 2.47 27.13 -21.03
N LYS A 30 1.85 27.44 -22.18
CA LYS A 30 0.54 26.92 -22.62
C LYS A 30 0.42 25.40 -22.49
N ILE A 31 1.53 24.67 -22.69
CA ILE A 31 1.61 23.21 -22.54
C ILE A 31 1.25 22.76 -21.12
N VAL A 32 1.81 23.39 -20.08
CA VAL A 32 1.56 22.98 -18.69
C VAL A 32 0.10 23.24 -18.29
N LYS A 33 -0.48 24.35 -18.76
CA LYS A 33 -1.92 24.64 -18.55
C LYS A 33 -2.81 23.61 -19.25
N ALA A 34 -2.44 23.17 -20.45
CA ALA A 34 -3.17 22.13 -21.16
C ALA A 34 -3.09 20.78 -20.41
N ILE A 35 -1.93 20.43 -19.84
CA ILE A 35 -1.77 19.23 -18.99
C ILE A 35 -2.66 19.32 -17.75
N ASP A 36 -2.59 20.43 -17.01
CA ASP A 36 -3.35 20.66 -15.76
C ASP A 36 -4.86 20.59 -15.99
N ASN A 37 -5.32 21.11 -17.14
CA ASN A 37 -6.72 21.05 -17.57
C ASN A 37 -7.13 19.70 -18.19
N ASN A 38 -6.23 18.70 -18.24
CA ASN A 38 -6.44 17.43 -18.96
C ASN A 38 -6.81 17.60 -20.45
N ASN A 39 -6.38 18.69 -21.09
CA ASN A 39 -6.73 19.05 -22.47
C ASN A 39 -5.75 18.44 -23.47
N ILE A 40 -5.96 17.17 -23.81
CA ILE A 40 -5.12 16.43 -24.77
C ILE A 40 -5.16 17.04 -26.18
N ASP A 41 -6.29 17.60 -26.60
CA ASP A 41 -6.45 18.15 -27.96
C ASP A 41 -5.61 19.42 -28.15
N GLU A 42 -5.53 20.26 -27.13
CA GLU A 42 -4.62 21.40 -27.13
C GLU A 42 -3.15 20.96 -27.16
N LEU A 43 -2.78 19.88 -26.46
CA LEU A 43 -1.43 19.33 -26.52
C LEU A 43 -1.08 18.76 -27.90
N LYS A 44 -2.03 18.10 -28.57
CA LYS A 44 -1.89 17.61 -29.96
C LYS A 44 -1.60 18.75 -30.94
N ILE A 45 -2.09 19.96 -30.65
CA ILE A 45 -1.82 21.15 -31.47
C ILE A 45 -0.48 21.80 -31.10
N LEU A 46 -0.19 21.93 -29.80
CA LEU A 46 0.97 22.68 -29.30
C LEU A 46 2.30 21.96 -29.48
N LEU A 47 2.36 20.65 -29.19
CA LEU A 47 3.63 19.91 -29.17
C LEU A 47 4.28 19.78 -30.56
N PRO A 48 3.55 19.47 -31.66
CA PRO A 48 4.15 19.36 -32.99
C PRO A 48 4.66 20.68 -33.58
N GLN A 49 4.27 21.83 -33.02
CA GLN A 49 4.73 23.15 -33.47
C GLN A 49 6.16 23.48 -32.99
N LEU A 50 6.71 22.67 -32.09
CA LEU A 50 8.05 22.81 -31.55
C LEU A 50 8.96 21.74 -32.18
N ASN A 51 10.23 22.06 -32.42
CA ASN A 51 11.17 21.04 -32.90
C ASN A 51 11.36 19.96 -31.83
N HIS A 52 11.56 18.70 -32.21
CA HIS A 52 11.64 17.58 -31.27
C HIS A 52 12.70 17.79 -30.16
N LYS A 53 13.86 18.35 -30.50
CA LYS A 53 14.91 18.66 -29.51
C LYS A 53 14.48 19.76 -28.54
N ASP A 54 13.82 20.80 -29.06
CA ASP A 54 13.30 21.91 -28.25
C ASP A 54 12.18 21.44 -27.30
N VAL A 55 11.38 20.44 -27.73
CA VAL A 55 10.35 19.81 -26.88
C VAL A 55 10.99 19.02 -25.74
N GLU A 56 11.97 18.17 -26.02
CA GLU A 56 12.63 17.39 -24.98
C GLU A 56 13.31 18.30 -23.94
N ASP A 57 14.05 19.31 -24.40
CA ASP A 57 14.70 20.30 -23.54
C ASP A 57 13.66 21.07 -22.70
N TYR A 58 12.50 21.40 -23.27
CA TYR A 58 11.41 22.03 -22.53
C TYR A 58 10.77 21.10 -21.50
N LEU A 59 10.50 19.84 -21.85
CA LEU A 59 9.86 18.86 -20.95
C LEU A 59 10.75 18.47 -19.77
N ARG A 60 12.06 18.70 -19.85
CA ARG A 60 13.02 18.53 -18.74
C ARG A 60 13.16 19.79 -17.87
N GLN A 61 12.68 20.95 -18.31
CA GLN A 61 12.84 22.19 -17.55
C GLN A 61 11.84 22.29 -16.39
N PRO A 62 12.26 22.86 -15.26
CA PRO A 62 11.34 23.15 -14.16
C PRO A 62 10.35 24.24 -14.55
N VAL A 63 9.07 24.01 -14.27
CA VAL A 63 7.96 24.93 -14.62
C VAL A 63 7.33 25.61 -13.40
N ASP A 64 7.81 25.31 -12.19
CA ASP A 64 7.33 25.93 -10.96
C ASP A 64 8.42 26.07 -9.87
N SER A 65 8.03 26.63 -8.72
CA SER A 65 8.91 26.87 -7.57
C SER A 65 9.34 25.59 -6.83
N MET A 66 8.63 24.49 -7.03
CA MET A 66 9.01 23.14 -6.54
C MET A 66 9.95 22.42 -7.50
N LYS A 67 10.40 23.07 -8.56
CA LYS A 67 11.24 22.48 -9.61
C LYS A 67 10.59 21.30 -10.35
N ARG A 68 9.26 21.19 -10.34
CA ARG A 68 8.55 20.14 -11.07
C ARG A 68 8.61 20.41 -12.58
N THR A 69 8.71 19.35 -13.36
CA THR A 69 8.68 19.40 -14.84
C THR A 69 7.29 19.07 -15.37
N PRO A 70 6.96 19.35 -16.65
CA PRO A 70 5.70 18.92 -17.26
C PRO A 70 5.38 17.43 -17.07
N LEU A 71 6.40 16.57 -17.02
CA LEU A 71 6.22 15.13 -16.82
C LEU A 71 5.66 14.79 -15.44
N HIS A 72 5.98 15.57 -14.40
CA HIS A 72 5.38 15.40 -13.06
C HIS A 72 3.87 15.65 -13.09
N PHE A 73 3.44 16.71 -13.78
CA PHE A 73 2.02 17.03 -13.93
C PHE A 73 1.30 15.98 -14.77
N ALA A 74 1.90 15.51 -15.86
CA ALA A 74 1.32 14.46 -16.71
C ALA A 74 1.21 13.11 -15.99
N ALA A 75 2.17 12.78 -15.13
CA ALA A 75 2.10 11.59 -14.28
C ALA A 75 0.88 11.64 -13.33
N TRP A 76 0.58 12.80 -12.77
CA TRP A 76 -0.59 13.03 -11.92
C TRP A 76 -1.93 13.16 -12.67
N ALA A 77 -1.89 13.67 -13.90
CA ALA A 77 -3.08 13.96 -14.72
C ALA A 77 -4.07 12.79 -14.79
N GLU A 78 -5.36 13.03 -15.00
CA GLU A 78 -6.33 11.92 -15.10
C GLU A 78 -6.22 11.23 -16.47
N ASN A 79 -5.97 12.00 -17.53
CA ASN A 79 -5.87 11.46 -18.88
C ASN A 79 -4.49 10.81 -19.13
N THR A 80 -4.45 9.49 -19.19
CA THR A 80 -3.23 8.70 -19.45
C THR A 80 -2.59 9.01 -20.80
N GLU A 81 -3.36 9.41 -21.82
CA GLU A 81 -2.82 9.78 -23.14
C GLU A 81 -1.86 10.97 -23.05
N ILE A 82 -2.04 11.85 -22.06
CA ILE A 82 -1.13 12.98 -21.85
C ILE A 82 0.26 12.48 -21.48
N LEU A 83 0.35 11.54 -20.52
CA LEU A 83 1.63 10.94 -20.15
C LEU A 83 2.23 10.18 -21.33
N GLU A 84 1.42 9.42 -22.06
CA GLU A 84 1.84 8.67 -23.24
C GLU A 84 2.47 9.57 -24.30
N MET A 85 1.79 10.68 -24.60
CA MET A 85 2.24 11.66 -25.57
C MET A 85 3.54 12.34 -25.16
N LEU A 86 3.71 12.69 -23.88
CA LEU A 86 4.96 13.31 -23.44
C LEU A 86 6.14 12.33 -23.46
N LEU A 87 5.89 11.05 -23.17
CA LEU A 87 6.91 10.00 -23.21
C LEU A 87 7.36 9.64 -24.64
N THR A 88 6.70 10.12 -25.70
CA THR A 88 7.26 10.00 -27.06
C THR A 88 8.47 10.91 -27.27
N TYR A 89 8.56 12.02 -26.53
CA TYR A 89 9.64 13.00 -26.61
C TYR A 89 10.71 12.85 -25.53
N VAL A 90 10.39 12.19 -24.40
CA VAL A 90 11.29 12.05 -23.25
C VAL A 90 11.85 10.63 -23.15
N ASN A 91 13.17 10.51 -23.12
CA ASN A 91 13.88 9.23 -22.96
C ASN A 91 14.37 8.96 -21.52
N GLU A 92 14.57 10.00 -20.72
CA GLU A 92 15.02 9.90 -19.32
C GLU A 92 13.98 10.53 -18.39
N PRO A 93 13.01 9.75 -17.89
CA PRO A 93 11.86 10.30 -17.15
C PRO A 93 12.15 10.63 -15.69
N ASP A 94 13.30 10.22 -15.12
CA ASP A 94 13.57 10.35 -13.69
C ASP A 94 14.15 11.71 -13.27
N VAL A 95 13.53 12.78 -13.75
CA VAL A 95 13.86 14.15 -13.31
C VAL A 95 13.33 14.36 -11.90
N GLU A 96 14.15 14.89 -11.00
CA GLU A 96 13.74 15.15 -9.62
C GLU A 96 13.21 16.57 -9.42
N ASP A 97 12.14 16.69 -8.63
CA ASP A 97 11.69 17.97 -8.10
C ASP A 97 12.56 18.44 -6.89
N LYS A 98 12.17 19.52 -6.23
CA LYS A 98 12.90 20.09 -5.08
C LYS A 98 12.96 19.12 -3.89
N THR A 99 12.04 18.18 -3.78
CA THR A 99 11.99 17.16 -2.72
C THR A 99 12.73 15.88 -3.10
N GLY A 100 13.21 15.75 -4.34
CA GLY A 100 13.80 14.51 -4.85
C GLY A 100 12.76 13.54 -5.42
N ALA A 101 11.49 13.93 -5.50
CA ALA A 101 10.45 13.08 -6.05
C ALA A 101 10.54 13.07 -7.59
N THR A 102 10.37 11.90 -8.20
CA THR A 102 10.33 11.72 -9.66
C THR A 102 8.89 11.73 -10.18
N PRO A 103 8.64 11.90 -11.50
CA PRO A 103 7.29 11.78 -12.07
C PRO A 103 6.62 10.45 -11.74
N MET A 104 7.39 9.36 -11.68
CA MET A 104 6.87 8.04 -11.31
C MET A 104 6.25 8.04 -9.90
N MET A 105 6.83 8.77 -8.96
CA MET A 105 6.27 8.90 -7.60
C MET A 105 4.93 9.66 -7.58
N PHE A 106 4.67 10.53 -8.55
CA PHE A 106 3.38 11.23 -8.66
C PHE A 106 2.26 10.32 -9.19
N VAL A 107 2.59 9.22 -9.87
CA VAL A 107 1.61 8.27 -10.43
C VAL A 107 0.80 7.57 -9.34
N VAL A 108 1.33 7.42 -8.13
CA VAL A 108 0.62 6.69 -7.04
C VAL A 108 -0.72 7.33 -6.70
N GLY A 109 -0.84 8.67 -6.85
CA GLY A 109 -2.07 9.42 -6.62
C GLY A 109 -2.99 9.59 -7.84
N SER A 110 -2.62 9.10 -9.03
CA SER A 110 -3.33 9.38 -10.29
C SER A 110 -4.61 8.56 -10.51
N GLY A 111 -5.16 7.91 -9.46
CA GLY A 111 -6.39 7.12 -9.54
C GLY A 111 -6.25 5.80 -10.30
N ASN A 112 -7.30 5.41 -11.04
CA ASN A 112 -7.49 4.07 -11.61
C ASN A 112 -6.39 3.65 -12.60
N ASP A 113 -5.79 4.61 -13.32
CA ASP A 113 -4.77 4.34 -14.34
C ASP A 113 -3.34 4.24 -13.78
N CYS A 114 -3.18 4.27 -12.46
CA CYS A 114 -1.87 4.26 -11.81
C CYS A 114 -0.97 3.10 -12.29
N LEU A 115 -1.47 1.86 -12.37
CA LEU A 115 -0.67 0.72 -12.83
C LEU A 115 -0.23 0.85 -14.30
N LYS A 116 -1.12 1.37 -15.17
CA LYS A 116 -0.84 1.59 -16.59
C LYS A 116 0.26 2.63 -16.75
N LYS A 117 0.12 3.77 -16.08
CA LYS A 117 1.11 4.86 -16.08
C LYS A 117 2.46 4.43 -15.50
N MET A 118 2.44 3.63 -14.42
CA MET A 118 3.63 3.06 -13.82
C MET A 118 4.38 2.21 -14.86
N THR A 119 3.65 1.34 -15.57
CA THR A 119 4.21 0.49 -16.63
C THR A 119 4.79 1.30 -17.79
N MET A 120 4.14 2.40 -18.19
CA MET A 120 4.63 3.30 -19.24
C MET A 120 5.95 3.99 -18.88
N LEU A 121 6.11 4.40 -17.62
CA LEU A 121 7.36 5.01 -17.18
C LEU A 121 8.47 3.96 -17.06
N ILE A 122 8.16 2.77 -16.53
CA ILE A 122 9.12 1.66 -16.45
C ILE A 122 9.60 1.22 -17.84
N SER A 123 8.73 1.21 -18.86
CA SER A 123 9.13 0.90 -20.24
C SER A 123 10.04 1.97 -20.85
N LYS A 124 10.08 3.17 -20.26
CA LYS A 124 11.01 4.26 -20.56
C LYS A 124 12.21 4.28 -19.61
N HIS A 125 12.55 3.12 -19.03
CA HIS A 125 13.72 2.92 -18.17
C HIS A 125 13.75 3.76 -16.89
N ALA A 126 12.59 4.25 -16.42
CA ALA A 126 12.48 4.87 -15.12
C ALA A 126 12.83 3.90 -13.99
N ASP A 127 13.65 4.34 -13.03
CA ASP A 127 14.09 3.53 -11.91
C ASP A 127 13.06 3.49 -10.77
N VAL A 128 12.55 2.28 -10.50
CA VAL A 128 11.57 2.01 -9.44
C VAL A 128 12.13 2.16 -8.02
N ASN A 129 13.46 2.20 -7.87
CA ASN A 129 14.15 2.25 -6.58
C ASN A 129 14.56 3.66 -6.15
N ARG A 130 14.19 4.69 -6.92
CA ARG A 130 14.50 6.07 -6.56
C ARG A 130 13.92 6.43 -5.20
N LYS A 131 14.70 7.22 -4.46
CA LYS A 131 14.37 7.74 -3.13
C LYS A 131 14.25 9.24 -3.21
N ASP A 132 13.22 9.79 -2.59
CA ASP A 132 13.16 11.23 -2.33
C ASP A 132 14.15 11.62 -1.21
N LYS A 133 14.23 12.91 -0.90
CA LYS A 133 15.11 13.44 0.15
C LYS A 133 14.74 13.01 1.57
N SER A 134 13.53 12.48 1.76
CA SER A 134 13.06 11.90 3.02
C SER A 134 13.35 10.39 3.12
N GLY A 135 13.95 9.80 2.07
CA GLY A 135 14.22 8.37 1.97
C GLY A 135 13.03 7.54 1.47
N TRP A 136 11.94 8.18 1.07
CA TRP A 136 10.71 7.52 0.63
C TRP A 136 10.86 6.97 -0.79
N THR A 137 10.28 5.80 -1.05
CA THR A 137 10.28 5.14 -2.36
C THR A 137 8.86 4.78 -2.78
N LEU A 138 8.70 4.29 -4.02
CA LEU A 138 7.42 3.81 -4.52
C LEU A 138 6.82 2.66 -3.69
N VAL A 139 7.64 1.74 -3.19
CA VAL A 139 7.13 0.64 -2.35
C VAL A 139 6.62 1.14 -1.00
N HIS A 140 7.21 2.20 -0.42
CA HIS A 140 6.65 2.85 0.75
C HIS A 140 5.27 3.46 0.44
N ALA A 141 5.14 4.15 -0.71
CA ALA A 141 3.87 4.73 -1.14
C ALA A 141 2.79 3.66 -1.40
N ALA A 142 3.16 2.52 -1.98
CA ALA A 142 2.26 1.39 -2.21
C ALA A 142 1.73 0.79 -0.91
N VAL A 143 2.62 0.54 0.06
CA VAL A 143 2.25 0.00 1.38
C VAL A 143 1.40 1.01 2.16
N LYS A 144 1.81 2.29 2.20
CA LYS A 144 1.05 3.33 2.91
C LYS A 144 -0.35 3.52 2.34
N SER A 145 -0.50 3.40 1.02
CA SER A 145 -1.79 3.48 0.31
C SER A 145 -2.60 2.19 0.33
N ARG A 146 -2.15 1.12 1.03
CA ARG A 146 -2.82 -0.20 1.10
C ARG A 146 -3.05 -0.83 -0.27
N ARG A 147 -2.13 -0.58 -1.20
CA ARG A 147 -2.21 -1.03 -2.59
C ARG A 147 -1.28 -2.21 -2.83
N ARG A 148 -1.78 -3.40 -2.50
CA ARG A 148 -1.06 -4.66 -2.72
C ARG A 148 -0.78 -4.92 -4.20
N ASP A 149 -1.70 -4.57 -5.09
CA ASP A 149 -1.54 -4.65 -6.55
C ASP A 149 -0.32 -3.85 -7.05
N LEU A 150 -0.16 -2.62 -6.55
CA LEU A 150 0.98 -1.76 -6.87
C LEU A 150 2.27 -2.30 -6.26
N LEU A 151 2.22 -2.75 -5.00
CA LEU A 151 3.38 -3.35 -4.35
C LEU A 151 3.88 -4.57 -5.13
N GLU A 152 2.99 -5.47 -5.55
CA GLU A 152 3.31 -6.64 -6.35
C GLU A 152 3.93 -6.26 -7.70
N LEU A 153 3.35 -5.28 -8.41
CA LEU A 153 3.92 -4.76 -9.65
C LEU A 153 5.37 -4.26 -9.44
N LEU A 154 5.60 -3.44 -8.40
CA LEU A 154 6.90 -2.84 -8.14
C LEU A 154 7.95 -3.91 -7.77
N VAL A 155 7.61 -4.85 -6.90
CA VAL A 155 8.51 -5.96 -6.53
C VAL A 155 8.84 -6.83 -7.74
N ASN A 156 7.86 -7.13 -8.58
CA ASN A 156 8.09 -7.86 -9.84
C ASN A 156 8.98 -7.09 -10.83
N LYS A 157 9.08 -5.76 -10.68
CA LYS A 157 9.97 -4.89 -11.45
C LYS A 157 11.28 -4.58 -10.75
N GLY A 158 11.61 -5.31 -9.68
CA GLY A 158 12.91 -5.22 -9.00
C GLY A 158 12.99 -4.14 -7.92
N ALA A 159 11.85 -3.68 -7.39
CA ALA A 159 11.86 -2.77 -6.26
C ALA A 159 12.38 -3.47 -4.98
N ASN A 160 13.29 -2.80 -4.27
CA ASN A 160 13.86 -3.30 -3.02
C ASN A 160 12.91 -3.07 -1.85
N ILE A 161 12.51 -4.14 -1.19
CA ILE A 161 11.63 -4.11 0.00
C ILE A 161 12.39 -4.07 1.34
N HIS A 162 13.70 -4.31 1.34
CA HIS A 162 14.57 -4.30 2.51
C HIS A 162 15.12 -2.90 2.78
N ILE A 163 14.24 -1.91 2.71
CA ILE A 163 14.54 -0.50 2.93
C ILE A 163 13.82 0.00 4.17
N VAL A 164 14.29 1.14 4.67
CA VAL A 164 13.67 1.87 5.77
C VAL A 164 13.44 3.33 5.36
N ASP A 165 12.43 3.94 5.96
CA ASP A 165 12.16 5.37 5.81
C ASP A 165 13.05 6.23 6.71
N GLY A 166 12.81 7.55 6.71
CA GLY A 166 13.55 8.51 7.53
C GLY A 166 13.45 8.26 9.03
N ASP A 167 12.48 7.48 9.53
CA ASP A 167 12.29 7.08 10.92
C ASP A 167 12.78 5.66 11.21
N ASN A 168 13.59 5.10 10.32
CA ASN A 168 14.06 3.71 10.36
C ASN A 168 12.93 2.67 10.31
N ARG A 169 11.73 3.05 9.86
CA ARG A 169 10.61 2.10 9.74
C ARG A 169 10.75 1.29 8.47
N SER A 170 10.75 -0.03 8.62
CA SER A 170 10.61 -0.95 7.49
C SER A 170 9.19 -0.93 6.90
N LEU A 171 9.01 -1.49 5.71
CA LEU A 171 7.67 -1.67 5.13
C LEU A 171 6.72 -2.46 6.03
N LEU A 172 7.22 -3.41 6.83
CA LEU A 172 6.39 -4.15 7.79
C LEU A 172 5.83 -3.24 8.89
N HIS A 173 6.60 -2.26 9.39
CA HIS A 173 6.07 -1.30 10.37
C HIS A 173 4.88 -0.55 9.78
N ILE A 174 5.01 -0.06 8.55
CA ILE A 174 3.95 0.71 7.88
C ILE A 174 2.73 -0.18 7.60
N ALA A 175 2.94 -1.44 7.22
CA ALA A 175 1.86 -2.41 7.00
C ALA A 175 1.12 -2.75 8.31
N CYS A 176 1.85 -2.93 9.41
CA CYS A 176 1.29 -3.16 10.75
C CYS A 176 0.55 -1.94 11.30
N ASP A 177 1.08 -0.72 11.12
CA ASP A 177 0.41 0.55 11.47
C ASP A 177 -0.92 0.70 10.72
N ASN A 178 -0.95 0.21 9.47
CA ASN A 178 -2.16 0.16 8.68
C ASN A 178 -3.13 -0.98 9.12
N GLY A 179 -2.69 -2.02 9.81
CA GLY A 179 -3.50 -3.23 10.04
C GLY A 179 -3.80 -3.99 8.74
N ASP A 180 -2.96 -3.86 7.71
CA ASP A 180 -3.17 -4.54 6.42
C ASP A 180 -2.50 -5.91 6.42
N ILE A 181 -3.21 -6.91 6.96
CA ILE A 181 -2.70 -8.28 7.05
C ILE A 181 -2.35 -8.89 5.69
N SER A 182 -3.00 -8.46 4.60
CA SER A 182 -2.72 -8.93 3.25
C SER A 182 -1.32 -8.49 2.78
N ILE A 183 -0.96 -7.23 3.03
CA ILE A 183 0.39 -6.72 2.76
C ILE A 183 1.42 -7.31 3.72
N VAL A 184 1.08 -7.49 5.00
CA VAL A 184 1.98 -8.15 5.97
C VAL A 184 2.33 -9.56 5.52
N LYS A 185 1.33 -10.38 5.17
CA LYS A 185 1.50 -11.73 4.59
C LYS A 185 2.41 -11.70 3.37
N TYR A 186 2.16 -10.78 2.44
CA TYR A 186 2.97 -10.63 1.24
C TYR A 186 4.44 -10.31 1.57
N LEU A 187 4.70 -9.34 2.45
CA LEU A 187 6.06 -8.92 2.83
C LEU A 187 6.82 -10.03 3.56
N LEU A 188 6.18 -10.77 4.47
CA LEU A 188 6.80 -11.92 5.14
C LEU A 188 7.08 -13.06 4.15
N GLY A 189 6.19 -13.31 3.19
CA GLY A 189 6.43 -14.23 2.07
C GLY A 189 7.59 -13.80 1.15
N LYS A 190 8.04 -12.54 1.25
CA LYS A 190 9.26 -12.00 0.62
C LYS A 190 10.42 -11.82 1.61
N ASN A 191 10.39 -12.52 2.74
CA ASN A 191 11.44 -12.53 3.77
C ASN A 191 11.74 -11.15 4.37
N ALA A 192 10.75 -10.27 4.48
CA ALA A 192 10.90 -9.03 5.24
C ALA A 192 11.19 -9.33 6.72
N SER A 193 12.09 -8.57 7.33
CA SER A 193 12.57 -8.82 8.70
C SER A 193 11.62 -8.28 9.76
N LEU A 194 11.23 -9.15 10.70
CA LEU A 194 10.48 -8.81 11.91
C LEU A 194 11.32 -8.15 13.01
N LYS A 195 12.65 -8.08 12.82
CA LYS A 195 13.61 -7.60 13.83
C LYS A 195 14.05 -6.15 13.64
N VAL A 196 13.61 -5.50 12.55
CA VAL A 196 13.97 -4.09 12.32
C VAL A 196 13.35 -3.25 13.44
N GLN A 197 14.15 -2.33 13.99
CA GLN A 197 13.69 -1.37 14.99
C GLN A 197 13.64 0.02 14.38
N ASP A 198 12.53 0.72 14.57
CA ASP A 198 12.41 2.14 14.22
C ASP A 198 13.20 3.03 15.19
N LYS A 199 13.16 4.35 14.98
CA LYS A 199 13.85 5.32 15.86
C LYS A 199 13.47 5.23 17.34
N ASN A 200 12.31 4.67 17.68
CA ASN A 200 11.86 4.48 19.05
C ASN A 200 12.24 3.11 19.63
N GLY A 201 12.94 2.27 18.86
CA GLY A 201 13.20 0.88 19.21
C GLY A 201 12.03 -0.05 18.93
N TRP A 202 10.94 0.45 18.32
CA TRP A 202 9.76 -0.36 18.04
C TRP A 202 10.04 -1.32 16.90
N THR A 203 9.67 -2.59 17.10
CA THR A 203 9.60 -3.60 16.03
C THR A 203 8.21 -3.58 15.38
N PRO A 204 7.98 -4.27 14.24
CA PRO A 204 6.64 -4.40 13.67
C PRO A 204 5.60 -4.94 14.67
N LEU A 205 6.01 -5.82 15.59
CA LEU A 205 5.13 -6.35 16.64
C LEU A 205 4.71 -5.28 17.66
N HIS A 206 5.63 -4.39 18.07
CA HIS A 206 5.29 -3.24 18.92
C HIS A 206 4.23 -2.35 18.26
N VAL A 207 4.37 -2.08 16.96
CA VAL A 207 3.40 -1.29 16.18
C VAL A 207 2.05 -2.00 16.10
N ALA A 208 2.03 -3.31 15.86
CA ALA A 208 0.80 -4.11 15.80
C ALA A 208 0.05 -4.14 17.15
N CYS A 209 0.74 -4.01 18.28
CA CYS A 209 0.17 -3.90 19.62
C CYS A 209 -0.38 -2.50 19.95
N GLY A 210 -0.56 -1.65 18.93
CA GLY A 210 -1.16 -0.33 19.04
C GLY A 210 -2.67 -0.35 19.35
N PRO A 211 -3.33 0.82 19.27
CA PRO A 211 -4.73 1.00 19.71
C PRO A 211 -5.77 0.30 18.82
N ALA A 212 -5.37 -0.33 17.70
CA ALA A 212 -6.28 -1.04 16.81
C ALA A 212 -6.85 -2.34 17.43
N ASP A 213 -6.17 -2.90 18.45
CA ASP A 213 -6.55 -4.16 19.11
C ASP A 213 -6.76 -5.34 18.12
N ASP A 214 -5.90 -5.39 17.09
CA ASP A 214 -5.91 -6.38 16.01
C ASP A 214 -5.17 -7.66 16.44
N TYR A 215 -5.92 -8.57 17.06
CA TYR A 215 -5.41 -9.85 17.54
C TYR A 215 -4.87 -10.71 16.40
N GLU A 216 -5.57 -10.77 15.27
CA GLU A 216 -5.23 -11.62 14.14
C GLU A 216 -3.86 -11.22 13.55
N LEU A 217 -3.60 -9.92 13.43
CA LEU A 217 -2.29 -9.43 13.00
C LEU A 217 -1.18 -9.80 14.00
N VAL A 218 -1.39 -9.58 15.30
CA VAL A 218 -0.40 -9.88 16.34
C VAL A 218 -0.10 -11.37 16.39
N HIS A 219 -1.14 -12.21 16.38
CA HIS A 219 -1.03 -13.66 16.33
C HIS A 219 -0.24 -14.12 15.10
N TYR A 220 -0.59 -13.59 13.92
CA TYR A 220 0.11 -13.93 12.68
C TYR A 220 1.60 -13.57 12.72
N LEU A 221 1.97 -12.41 13.25
CA LEU A 221 3.37 -12.00 13.40
C LEU A 221 4.15 -12.93 14.33
N ILE A 222 3.55 -13.33 15.45
CA ILE A 222 4.18 -14.22 16.44
C ILE A 222 4.37 -15.62 15.87
N GLN A 223 3.36 -16.18 15.19
CA GLN A 223 3.50 -17.47 14.48
C GLN A 223 4.64 -17.46 13.45
N HIS A 224 5.00 -16.29 12.91
CA HIS A 224 6.10 -16.12 11.96
C HIS A 224 7.42 -15.69 12.61
N GLY A 225 7.53 -15.82 13.94
CA GLY A 225 8.77 -15.63 14.69
C GLY A 225 9.03 -14.20 15.16
N ALA A 226 8.00 -13.37 15.30
CA ALA A 226 8.12 -12.11 16.02
C ALA A 226 8.33 -12.39 17.52
N ASP A 227 9.31 -11.72 18.13
CA ASP A 227 9.66 -11.90 19.53
C ASP A 227 8.72 -11.09 20.44
N PRO A 228 7.86 -11.71 21.28
CA PRO A 228 6.96 -11.00 22.18
C PRO A 228 7.66 -10.39 23.40
N TYR A 229 8.97 -10.65 23.60
CA TYR A 229 9.76 -10.18 24.74
C TYR A 229 10.72 -9.03 24.40
N VAL A 230 10.75 -8.60 23.14
CA VAL A 230 11.66 -7.53 22.71
C VAL A 230 11.33 -6.21 23.42
N TYR A 231 12.36 -5.47 23.82
CA TYR A 231 12.22 -4.15 24.45
C TYR A 231 12.39 -3.02 23.43
N ASP A 232 11.57 -1.98 23.56
CA ASP A 232 11.82 -0.68 22.94
C ASP A 232 12.83 0.18 23.73
N MET A 233 13.07 1.42 23.28
CA MET A 233 13.98 2.35 23.98
C MET A 233 13.46 2.82 25.34
N ASN A 234 12.17 2.68 25.63
CA ASN A 234 11.57 2.98 26.93
C ASN A 234 11.54 1.74 27.84
N HIS A 235 12.20 0.65 27.46
CA HIS A 235 12.14 -0.65 28.14
C HIS A 235 10.72 -1.22 28.23
N SER A 236 9.86 -0.89 27.27
CA SER A 236 8.51 -1.45 27.14
C SER A 236 8.53 -2.64 26.19
N THR A 237 7.80 -3.70 26.54
CA THR A 237 7.53 -4.86 25.68
C THR A 237 6.28 -4.63 24.82
N PRO A 238 6.02 -5.46 23.79
CA PRO A 238 4.74 -5.47 23.08
C PRO A 238 3.51 -5.59 24.01
N LEU A 239 3.60 -6.39 25.09
CA LEU A 239 2.52 -6.51 26.07
C LEU A 239 2.32 -5.21 26.87
N ASP A 240 3.40 -4.52 27.23
CA ASP A 240 3.32 -3.24 27.94
C ASP A 240 2.63 -2.19 27.07
N LEU A 241 2.95 -2.14 25.77
CA LEU A 241 2.27 -1.27 24.82
C LEU A 241 0.79 -1.63 24.66
N ALA A 242 0.45 -2.92 24.50
CA ALA A 242 -0.95 -3.35 24.43
C ALA A 242 -1.75 -2.89 25.66
N THR A 243 -1.14 -3.01 26.84
CA THR A 243 -1.73 -2.56 28.11
C THR A 243 -1.88 -1.03 28.16
N GLN A 244 -0.84 -0.29 27.75
CA GLN A 244 -0.84 1.18 27.68
C GLN A 244 -1.94 1.71 26.76
N PHE A 245 -2.11 1.08 25.59
CA PHE A 245 -3.15 1.43 24.61
C PHE A 245 -4.53 0.84 24.93
N LYS A 246 -4.63 -0.03 25.95
CA LYS A 246 -5.86 -0.74 26.35
C LYS A 246 -6.42 -1.63 25.22
N ALA A 247 -5.52 -2.24 24.44
CA ALA A 247 -5.83 -3.25 23.44
C ALA A 247 -6.17 -4.58 24.14
N LYS A 248 -7.45 -4.78 24.46
CA LYS A 248 -7.89 -5.83 25.40
C LYS A 248 -7.69 -7.23 24.85
N GLN A 249 -7.95 -7.43 23.56
CA GLN A 249 -7.81 -8.75 22.92
C GLN A 249 -6.34 -9.10 22.81
N VAL A 250 -5.52 -8.17 22.32
CA VAL A 250 -4.07 -8.34 22.18
C VAL A 250 -3.42 -8.54 23.56
N GLU A 251 -3.76 -7.72 24.56
CA GLU A 251 -3.23 -7.84 25.93
C GLU A 251 -3.56 -9.21 26.52
N ARG A 252 -4.81 -9.68 26.38
CA ARG A 252 -5.22 -10.99 26.87
C ARG A 252 -4.44 -12.11 26.18
N TYR A 253 -4.31 -12.04 24.85
CA TYR A 253 -3.57 -13.02 24.08
C TYR A 253 -2.10 -13.11 24.51
N LEU A 254 -1.40 -11.97 24.56
CA LEU A 254 0.01 -11.93 24.95
C LEU A 254 0.23 -12.39 26.39
N LYS A 255 -0.69 -12.07 27.32
CA LYS A 255 -0.62 -12.58 28.70
C LYS A 255 -0.71 -14.10 28.76
N VAL A 256 -1.62 -14.69 28.00
CA VAL A 256 -1.76 -16.15 27.94
C VAL A 256 -0.50 -16.75 27.32
N LEU A 257 -0.07 -16.25 26.17
CA LEU A 257 1.13 -16.72 25.48
C LEU A 257 2.39 -16.69 26.36
N ILE A 258 2.60 -15.61 27.12
CA ILE A 258 3.77 -15.45 28.00
C ILE A 258 3.71 -16.37 29.24
N GLN A 259 2.50 -16.73 29.69
CA GLN A 259 2.32 -17.67 30.79
C GLN A 259 2.45 -19.13 30.36
N MET A 260 2.39 -19.42 29.07
CA MET A 260 2.54 -20.75 28.51
C MET A 260 4.01 -21.18 28.40
N ASP A 261 4.24 -22.49 28.48
CA ASP A 261 5.54 -23.09 28.18
C ASP A 261 5.88 -22.82 26.69
N PRO A 262 7.08 -22.35 26.33
CA PRO A 262 7.48 -22.08 24.94
C PRO A 262 7.26 -23.23 23.94
N ASP A 263 7.09 -24.47 24.41
CA ASP A 263 6.78 -25.64 23.57
C ASP A 263 5.25 -25.85 23.33
N THR A 264 4.38 -24.96 23.81
CA THR A 264 2.93 -25.09 23.67
C THR A 264 2.45 -24.65 22.27
N ASP A 265 1.66 -25.50 21.61
CA ASP A 265 1.04 -25.17 20.32
C ASP A 265 0.02 -24.03 20.48
N ILE A 266 0.26 -22.92 19.78
CA ILE A 266 -0.51 -21.68 19.89
C ILE A 266 -1.91 -21.86 19.26
N ASP A 267 -2.09 -22.82 18.36
CA ASP A 267 -3.35 -23.03 17.63
C ASP A 267 -4.48 -23.56 18.53
N ASP A 268 -4.15 -24.22 19.65
CA ASP A 268 -5.13 -24.72 20.64
C ASP A 268 -5.82 -23.59 21.43
N LEU A 269 -5.21 -22.39 21.51
CA LEU A 269 -5.75 -21.22 22.23
C LEU A 269 -7.07 -20.68 21.67
N CYS A 270 -7.33 -20.90 20.39
CA CYS A 270 -8.55 -20.44 19.71
C CYS A 270 -9.80 -21.20 20.19
N SER A 271 -9.64 -22.43 20.68
CA SER A 271 -10.75 -23.30 21.09
C SER A 271 -11.27 -23.01 22.50
N GLU A 272 -10.41 -22.63 23.44
CA GLU A 272 -10.79 -22.35 24.84
C GLU A 272 -11.23 -20.89 25.08
N SER A 273 -10.82 -19.97 24.21
CA SER A 273 -11.11 -18.53 24.35
C SER A 273 -12.43 -18.07 23.71
N GLY A 274 -13.10 -18.94 22.94
CA GLY A 274 -14.34 -18.62 22.22
C GLY A 274 -14.13 -17.69 21.01
N MET A 275 -12.91 -17.60 20.50
CA MET A 275 -12.56 -16.82 19.30
C MET A 275 -12.55 -17.76 18.09
N THR A 276 -13.72 -18.11 17.54
CA THR A 276 -13.79 -18.89 16.30
C THR A 276 -13.63 -17.99 15.08
N ASN A 277 -12.70 -18.40 14.20
CA ASN A 277 -12.49 -17.87 12.85
C ASN A 277 -13.72 -18.11 11.96
N ASP A 278 -14.65 -17.16 11.93
CA ASP A 278 -15.60 -17.02 10.83
C ASP A 278 -15.12 -15.88 9.91
N THR A 279 -14.11 -16.17 9.08
CA THR A 279 -13.95 -15.73 7.68
C THR A 279 -12.51 -15.97 7.21
N TYR A 280 -12.38 -16.42 5.95
CA TYR A 280 -11.14 -16.64 5.20
C TYR A 280 -10.51 -18.05 5.25
N GLU A 281 -11.32 -19.09 5.04
CA GLU A 281 -10.90 -20.22 4.23
C GLU A 281 -11.48 -20.10 2.81
N SER A 282 -10.64 -19.74 1.85
CA SER A 282 -10.53 -20.39 0.53
C SER A 282 -9.53 -19.63 -0.33
N ASP A 283 -8.66 -20.39 -1.00
CA ASP A 283 -7.72 -19.99 -2.06
C ASP A 283 -6.28 -19.74 -1.61
N ASN A 284 -5.55 -20.83 -1.39
CA ASN A 284 -4.41 -21.17 -2.27
C ASN A 284 -3.88 -22.57 -1.96
N VAL A 285 -4.32 -23.52 -2.79
CA VAL A 285 -3.72 -24.84 -2.96
C VAL A 285 -2.37 -24.66 -3.67
N PHE A 286 -1.27 -25.01 -3.01
CA PHE A 286 -0.05 -25.41 -3.71
C PHE A 286 0.05 -26.95 -3.61
N GLU A 287 -0.41 -27.61 -4.66
CA GLU A 287 -0.19 -29.03 -4.89
C GLU A 287 1.32 -29.30 -5.01
N SER A 288 1.82 -30.17 -4.14
CA SER A 288 2.96 -31.03 -4.44
C SER A 288 2.55 -32.46 -4.06
N GLU A 289 2.09 -33.21 -5.06
CA GLU A 289 1.91 -34.65 -4.97
C GLU A 289 3.28 -35.36 -5.03
N PRO A 290 3.47 -36.55 -4.38
CA PRO A 290 2.94 -37.78 -4.98
C PRO A 290 2.43 -38.89 -4.03
N ASN A 291 1.42 -39.61 -4.53
CA ASN A 291 1.09 -41.04 -4.38
C ASN A 291 0.98 -41.69 -2.98
N SER A 292 -0.26 -42.07 -2.59
CA SER A 292 -0.64 -43.48 -2.34
C SER A 292 -2.13 -43.63 -1.98
N LYS A 293 -2.72 -44.74 -2.43
CA LYS A 293 -4.15 -45.09 -2.45
C LYS A 293 -4.75 -45.46 -1.08
N ARG A 294 -6.00 -45.05 -0.81
CA ARG A 294 -7.11 -45.79 -0.13
C ARG A 294 -8.33 -44.85 -0.03
N VAL A 295 -9.38 -44.98 -0.84
CA VAL A 295 -10.56 -45.87 -0.77
C VAL A 295 -11.39 -45.79 0.54
N SER A 296 -12.53 -45.08 0.44
CA SER A 296 -13.83 -45.28 1.13
C SER A 296 -13.88 -45.04 2.65
N GLN A 297 -14.91 -44.49 3.29
CA GLN A 297 -16.36 -44.67 3.15
C GLN A 297 -17.13 -43.45 3.69
N LYS A 298 -18.36 -43.28 3.17
CA LYS A 298 -19.43 -42.39 3.65
C LYS A 298 -19.89 -42.73 5.07
N SER A 299 -20.30 -41.72 5.83
CA SER A 299 -21.45 -41.84 6.73
C SER A 299 -22.24 -40.53 6.78
N ASN A 300 -23.53 -40.67 6.50
CA ASN A 300 -24.58 -39.66 6.56
C ASN A 300 -24.73 -39.07 7.97
N ILE A 301 -25.22 -37.84 8.08
CA ILE A 301 -26.42 -37.51 8.88
C ILE A 301 -27.14 -36.33 8.22
N SER A 302 -28.45 -36.50 8.07
CA SER A 302 -29.46 -35.59 7.51
C SER A 302 -29.98 -34.64 8.59
N PHE A 303 -30.44 -33.43 8.24
CA PHE A 303 -31.85 -33.05 8.45
C PHE A 303 -32.23 -31.68 7.83
N ARG A 304 -33.29 -31.76 7.01
CA ARG A 304 -34.43 -30.84 6.79
C ARG A 304 -34.23 -29.43 6.23
N MET A 305 -34.59 -29.34 4.94
CA MET A 305 -35.24 -28.20 4.30
C MET A 305 -36.58 -27.82 4.96
N VAL A 306 -36.87 -26.52 4.96
CA VAL A 306 -38.24 -25.98 4.88
C VAL A 306 -38.26 -25.02 3.69
N GLU A 307 -38.94 -25.41 2.62
CA GLU A 307 -39.25 -24.57 1.46
C GLU A 307 -40.57 -23.79 1.68
N LEU A 308 -40.54 -22.51 1.28
CA LEU A 308 -41.48 -21.74 0.41
C LEU A 308 -42.99 -21.77 0.76
N ASN A 309 -43.80 -20.70 0.71
CA ASN A 309 -44.00 -19.61 -0.29
C ASN A 309 -45.28 -18.81 0.15
N PRO A 310 -45.96 -17.95 -0.65
CA PRO A 310 -45.62 -16.69 -1.33
C PRO A 310 -46.55 -15.49 -0.96
N MET A 311 -46.22 -14.34 -1.55
CA MET A 311 -46.96 -13.08 -1.76
C MET A 311 -48.51 -13.03 -1.63
N LYS A 312 -49.02 -11.92 -1.08
CA LYS A 312 -50.25 -11.24 -1.54
C LYS A 312 -50.08 -9.71 -1.59
N GLN A 313 -50.48 -9.15 -2.73
CA GLN A 313 -50.67 -7.73 -3.06
C GLN A 313 -51.97 -7.16 -2.44
N GLN A 314 -51.99 -5.85 -2.18
CA GLN A 314 -53.10 -4.87 -2.31
C GLN A 314 -52.59 -3.55 -1.70
N VAL A 315 -52.24 -2.48 -2.43
CA VAL A 315 -53.06 -1.53 -3.20
C VAL A 315 -54.40 -1.20 -2.56
N VAL A 316 -54.48 -0.08 -1.83
CA VAL A 316 -55.64 0.84 -1.85
C VAL A 316 -55.12 2.28 -1.75
N LYS A 317 -55.48 3.09 -2.75
CA LYS A 317 -55.47 4.56 -2.72
C LYS A 317 -56.70 5.05 -1.96
N LEU A 318 -56.55 6.07 -1.12
CA LEU A 318 -57.24 7.36 -1.18
C LEU A 318 -56.49 8.35 -0.27
#